data_AF-A0A7S2MC43-F1
#
_entry.id   AF-A0A7S2MC43-F1
#
_cell.length_a   1.000
_cell.length_b   1.000
_cell.length_c   1.000
_cell.angle_alpha   90.00
_cell.angle_beta   90.00
_cell.angle_gamma   90.00
#
_symmetry.space_group_name_H-M   'P 1'
#
loop_
_entity.id
_entity.type
_entity.pdbx_description
1 polymer ?
#
loop_
_entity_poly.entity_id
_entity_poly.type
_entity_poly.pdbx_seq_one_letter_code
_entity_poly.pdbx_strand_id
1 'polypeptide(L)'
;VVQNSRSSILTADNIRLCCYSICDNNSYLNSDRLPVDKMLALLESNFSSDRVAAPGYSLAIVEGREGARLNHSHERQFLFAKQSLLLWRAITNDMFRLWYLSEQDLLSPSSPYVLKNTGQGLQRVQASPRTYKAMHQILQDAQREVDQWIGSSMIHMGDHNVPNSLSLIDKYNQVARILSPVVRTLERLQGLVSEDKAIGLMVKHKYGGVDKLQMDILHDFFRSAFDGSGADNFYDAGSCIDGRLTSAWNWCSHLPDKPFFPLFKLCGFNGFDGDFD
;
A
#
# COMPACT_ATOMS: atom_id res chain seq x y z
N VAL A 1 33.35 18.77 -3.54
CA VAL A 1 34.44 18.67 -4.55
C VAL A 1 33.87 18.00 -5.79
N VAL A 2 33.35 18.80 -6.73
CA VAL A 2 32.95 18.34 -8.08
C VAL A 2 33.70 19.24 -9.05
N GLN A 3 35.00 19.01 -9.19
CA GLN A 3 35.83 19.69 -10.18
C GLN A 3 36.45 18.64 -11.10
N ASN A 4 36.09 18.74 -12.38
CA ASN A 4 36.65 18.05 -13.54
C ASN A 4 36.31 16.58 -13.79
N SER A 5 35.01 16.27 -13.93
CA SER A 5 34.57 15.08 -14.67
C SER A 5 33.89 15.51 -15.98
N ARG A 6 34.64 16.10 -16.93
CA ARG A 6 34.16 16.37 -18.29
C ARG A 6 34.49 15.17 -19.18
N SER A 7 33.49 14.41 -19.61
CA SER A 7 33.63 13.59 -20.82
C SER A 7 33.21 14.42 -22.03
N SER A 8 33.62 14.05 -23.25
CA SER A 8 33.21 14.74 -24.48
C SER A 8 31.69 14.69 -24.76
N ILE A 9 30.93 13.93 -23.95
CA ILE A 9 29.50 13.63 -24.18
C ILE A 9 28.61 14.16 -23.04
N LEU A 10 29.13 14.31 -21.81
CA LEU A 10 28.35 14.74 -20.64
C LEU A 10 28.87 16.06 -20.08
N THR A 11 28.01 17.08 -20.13
CA THR A 11 28.28 18.39 -19.52
C THR A 11 28.20 18.31 -18.00
N ALA A 12 28.80 19.29 -17.31
CA ALA A 12 28.69 19.39 -15.86
C ALA A 12 27.22 19.53 -15.40
N ASP A 13 26.39 20.21 -16.20
CA ASP A 13 24.96 20.35 -15.93
C ASP A 13 24.20 19.03 -16.07
N ASN A 14 24.56 18.19 -17.06
CA ASN A 14 23.99 16.84 -17.18
C ASN A 14 24.30 16.00 -15.94
N ILE A 15 25.53 16.06 -15.43
CA ILE A 15 25.93 15.36 -14.21
C ILE A 15 25.13 15.88 -13.01
N ARG A 16 25.01 17.21 -12.89
CA ARG A 16 24.24 17.85 -11.81
C ARG A 16 22.77 17.44 -11.85
N LEU A 17 22.16 17.41 -13.04
CA LEU A 17 20.79 16.95 -13.24
C LEU A 17 20.63 15.49 -12.82
N CYS A 18 21.54 14.60 -13.25
CA CYS A 18 21.53 13.20 -12.81
C CYS A 18 21.62 13.07 -11.29
N CYS A 19 22.48 13.85 -10.63
CA CYS A 19 22.55 13.87 -9.16
C CYS A 19 21.23 14.29 -8.52
N TYR A 20 20.57 15.32 -9.05
CA TYR A 20 19.26 15.74 -8.55
C TYR A 20 18.19 14.67 -8.75
N SER A 21 18.11 14.05 -9.94
CA SER A 21 17.15 12.96 -10.19
C SER A 21 17.36 11.76 -9.26
N ILE A 22 18.63 11.43 -8.93
CA ILE A 22 18.93 10.38 -7.94
C ILE A 22 18.47 10.79 -6.53
N CYS A 23 18.69 12.04 -6.14
CA CYS A 23 18.23 12.57 -4.84
C CYS A 23 16.71 12.59 -4.74
N ASP A 24 16.00 12.95 -5.81
CA ASP A 24 14.54 12.92 -5.89
C ASP A 24 14.03 11.49 -5.75
N ASN A 25 14.65 10.54 -6.46
CA ASN A 25 14.32 9.12 -6.32
C ASN A 25 14.51 8.61 -4.89
N ASN A 26 15.65 8.93 -4.25
CA ASN A 26 15.90 8.52 -2.88
C ASN A 26 14.91 9.16 -1.90
N SER A 27 14.54 10.43 -2.11
CA SER A 27 13.54 11.11 -1.30
C SER A 27 12.18 10.44 -1.42
N TYR A 28 11.75 10.11 -2.64
CA TYR A 28 10.53 9.35 -2.90
C TYR A 28 10.55 7.98 -2.24
N LEU A 29 11.64 7.20 -2.36
CA LEU A 29 11.72 5.90 -1.70
C LEU A 29 11.65 6.02 -0.17
N ASN A 30 12.20 7.09 0.40
CA ASN A 30 12.11 7.35 1.83
C ASN A 30 10.70 7.73 2.29
N SER A 31 9.92 8.45 1.47
CA SER A 31 8.54 8.81 1.81
C SER A 31 7.55 7.67 1.54
N ASP A 32 7.73 6.95 0.43
CA ASP A 32 6.70 6.07 -0.11
C ASP A 32 6.98 4.59 0.14
N ARG A 33 8.25 4.16 0.05
CA ARG A 33 8.63 2.75 0.24
C ARG A 33 8.89 2.43 1.71
N LEU A 34 9.47 3.36 2.46
CA LEU A 34 9.80 3.13 3.88
C LEU A 34 8.59 2.72 4.74
N PRO A 35 7.38 3.30 4.60
CA PRO A 35 6.21 2.82 5.33
C PRO A 35 5.87 1.36 5.02
N VAL A 36 6.07 0.92 3.76
CA VAL A 36 5.86 -0.48 3.35
C VAL A 36 6.86 -1.39 4.05
N ASP A 37 8.15 -1.03 4.04
CA ASP A 37 9.20 -1.80 4.72
C ASP A 37 8.93 -1.92 6.22
N LYS A 38 8.52 -0.82 6.86
CA LYS A 38 8.17 -0.81 8.28
C LYS A 38 6.97 -1.70 8.58
N MET A 39 5.92 -1.65 7.76
CA MET A 39 4.75 -2.52 7.93
C MET A 39 5.09 -3.99 7.70
N LEU A 40 5.98 -4.31 6.76
CA LEU A 40 6.47 -5.66 6.56
C LEU A 40 7.25 -6.16 7.79
N ALA A 41 8.15 -5.33 8.33
CA ALA A 41 8.86 -5.67 9.56
C ALA A 41 7.93 -5.83 10.77
N LEU A 42 6.89 -4.99 10.89
CA LEU A 42 5.88 -5.10 11.94
C LEU A 42 5.06 -6.40 11.80
N LEU A 43 4.70 -6.80 10.57
CA LEU A 43 4.03 -8.08 10.33
C LEU A 43 4.90 -9.26 10.77
N GLU A 44 6.16 -9.29 10.33
CA GLU A 44 7.07 -10.43 10.58
C GLU A 44 7.57 -10.52 12.02
N SER A 45 7.63 -9.39 12.75
CA SER A 45 8.03 -9.37 14.16
C SER A 45 6.89 -9.74 15.12
N ASN A 46 5.63 -9.54 14.71
CA ASN A 46 4.47 -9.75 15.57
C ASN A 46 3.61 -10.97 15.19
N PHE A 47 3.74 -11.50 13.97
CA PHE A 47 2.95 -12.62 13.47
C PHE A 47 3.82 -13.64 12.74
N SER A 48 3.32 -14.87 12.61
CA SER A 48 3.97 -15.93 11.83
C SER A 48 2.92 -16.74 11.06
N SER A 49 3.32 -17.41 9.98
CA SER A 49 2.44 -18.29 9.21
C SER A 49 1.96 -19.48 10.04
N ASP A 50 2.87 -20.05 10.83
CA ASP A 50 2.68 -21.37 11.44
C ASP A 50 2.08 -21.29 12.85
N ARG A 51 2.16 -20.11 13.49
CA ARG A 51 1.76 -19.92 14.88
C ARG A 51 1.05 -18.59 15.09
N VAL A 52 -0.06 -18.67 15.81
CA VAL A 52 -0.75 -17.50 16.34
C VAL A 52 0.10 -16.90 17.47
N ALA A 53 0.41 -15.61 17.37
CA ALA A 53 1.31 -14.91 18.28
C ALA A 53 0.87 -15.00 19.76
N ALA A 54 -0.43 -14.86 20.01
CA ALA A 54 -1.04 -15.01 21.33
C ALA A 54 -2.54 -15.37 21.20
N PRO A 55 -3.17 -15.96 22.24
CA PRO A 55 -4.60 -16.25 22.22
C PRO A 55 -5.43 -15.01 21.85
N GLY A 56 -6.31 -15.14 20.86
CA GLY A 56 -7.12 -14.03 20.35
C GLY A 56 -6.53 -13.28 19.14
N TYR A 57 -5.23 -13.41 18.86
CA TYR A 57 -4.54 -12.69 17.79
C TYR A 57 -4.41 -13.48 16.48
N SER A 58 -5.36 -14.38 16.21
CA SER A 58 -5.43 -15.07 14.93
C SER A 58 -5.86 -14.10 13.83
N LEU A 59 -5.13 -14.12 12.71
CA LEU A 59 -5.46 -13.35 11.50
C LEU A 59 -6.55 -14.01 10.63
N ALA A 60 -7.10 -15.16 11.05
CA ALA A 60 -8.13 -15.82 10.25
C ALA A 60 -9.35 -14.92 10.02
N ILE A 61 -9.84 -14.90 8.78
CA ILE A 61 -11.03 -14.15 8.35
C ILE A 61 -12.02 -15.10 7.70
N VAL A 62 -13.31 -14.81 7.87
CA VAL A 62 -14.40 -15.63 7.34
C VAL A 62 -15.32 -14.73 6.56
N GLU A 63 -15.61 -15.11 5.32
CA GLU A 63 -16.53 -14.39 4.44
C GLU A 63 -17.87 -14.12 5.15
N GLY A 64 -18.36 -12.89 5.01
CA GLY A 64 -19.61 -12.43 5.60
C GLY A 64 -19.53 -12.05 7.08
N ARG A 65 -18.37 -12.23 7.74
CA ARG A 65 -18.15 -11.76 9.12
C ARG A 65 -17.32 -10.49 9.13
N GLU A 66 -17.74 -9.52 9.94
CA GLU A 66 -16.99 -8.26 10.15
C GLU A 66 -16.69 -7.49 8.84
N GLY A 67 -17.47 -7.70 7.78
CA GLY A 67 -17.28 -7.08 6.47
C GLY A 67 -16.34 -7.84 5.52
N ALA A 68 -15.71 -8.93 5.97
CA ALA A 68 -14.78 -9.71 5.16
C ALA A 68 -15.49 -10.35 3.95
N ARG A 69 -14.83 -10.28 2.80
CA ARG A 69 -15.28 -10.92 1.54
C ARG A 69 -14.45 -12.16 1.19
N LEU A 70 -13.30 -12.31 1.82
CA LEU A 70 -12.42 -13.47 1.69
C LEU A 70 -12.58 -14.42 2.89
N ASN A 71 -12.29 -15.69 2.66
CA ASN A 71 -12.22 -16.71 3.69
C ASN A 71 -10.80 -17.29 3.73
N HIS A 72 -10.03 -16.92 4.76
CA HIS A 72 -8.64 -17.31 4.93
C HIS A 72 -8.39 -17.88 6.33
N SER A 73 -7.59 -18.95 6.40
CA SER A 73 -6.94 -19.36 7.65
C SER A 73 -5.94 -18.29 8.11
N HIS A 74 -5.44 -18.41 9.34
CA HIS A 74 -4.40 -17.52 9.86
C HIS A 74 -3.17 -17.46 8.95
N GLU A 75 -2.64 -18.63 8.61
CA GLU A 75 -1.49 -18.81 7.70
C GLU A 75 -1.74 -18.12 6.35
N ARG A 76 -2.90 -18.38 5.75
CA ARG A 76 -3.27 -17.83 4.45
C ARG A 76 -3.41 -16.32 4.50
N GLN A 77 -3.99 -15.75 5.56
CA GLN A 77 -4.11 -14.30 5.72
C GLN A 77 -2.74 -13.65 5.95
N PHE A 78 -1.90 -14.25 6.79
CA PHE A 78 -0.53 -13.78 7.02
C PHE A 78 0.26 -13.69 5.71
N LEU A 79 0.27 -14.78 4.94
CA LEU A 79 0.95 -14.86 3.66
C LEU A 79 0.35 -13.89 2.64
N PHE A 80 -0.98 -13.74 2.60
CA PHE A 80 -1.66 -12.79 1.71
C PHE A 80 -1.29 -11.33 2.02
N ALA A 81 -1.26 -10.93 3.29
CA ALA A 81 -0.81 -9.59 3.71
C ALA A 81 0.68 -9.38 3.38
N LYS A 82 1.53 -10.36 3.71
CA LYS A 82 2.98 -10.32 3.42
C LYS A 82 3.25 -10.15 1.93
N GLN A 83 2.61 -10.96 1.08
CA GLN A 83 2.74 -10.90 -0.38
C GLN A 83 2.25 -9.58 -0.96
N SER A 84 1.18 -9.01 -0.39
CA SER A 84 0.67 -7.69 -0.79
C SER A 84 1.71 -6.60 -0.50
N LEU A 85 2.31 -6.61 0.70
CA LEU A 85 3.36 -5.65 1.07
C LEU A 85 4.63 -5.82 0.22
N LEU A 86 5.04 -7.05 -0.08
CA LEU A 86 6.18 -7.33 -0.97
C LEU A 86 5.93 -6.79 -2.39
N LEU A 87 4.74 -7.02 -2.94
CA LEU A 87 4.34 -6.49 -4.24
C LEU A 87 4.33 -4.96 -4.22
N TRP A 88 3.72 -4.34 -3.20
CA TRP A 88 3.70 -2.87 -3.07
C TRP A 88 5.11 -2.30 -2.95
N ARG A 89 6.00 -2.93 -2.17
CA ARG A 89 7.41 -2.55 -2.08
C ARG A 89 8.08 -2.56 -3.46
N ALA A 90 7.85 -3.60 -4.25
CA ALA A 90 8.44 -3.73 -5.59
C ALA A 90 7.88 -2.68 -6.57
N ILE A 91 6.58 -2.41 -6.53
CA ILE A 91 5.93 -1.38 -7.36
C ILE A 91 6.44 0.02 -6.99
N THR A 92 6.46 0.37 -5.71
CA THR A 92 6.99 1.67 -5.25
C THR A 92 8.46 1.82 -5.61
N ASN A 93 9.24 0.74 -5.55
CA ASN A 93 10.65 0.78 -5.94
C ASN A 93 10.85 1.08 -7.45
N ASP A 94 9.93 0.63 -8.31
CA ASP A 94 10.00 0.86 -9.77
C ASP A 94 9.10 2.05 -10.23
N MET A 95 8.60 2.88 -9.30
CA MET A 95 7.56 3.88 -9.62
C MET A 95 7.99 4.88 -10.70
N PHE A 96 9.21 5.40 -10.68
CA PHE A 96 9.64 6.36 -11.72
C PHE A 96 9.71 5.73 -13.11
N ARG A 97 10.11 4.45 -13.21
CA ARG A 97 10.07 3.73 -14.48
C ARG A 97 8.63 3.51 -14.93
N LEU A 98 7.74 3.12 -14.00
CA LEU A 98 6.31 2.97 -14.30
C LEU A 98 5.70 4.29 -14.76
N TRP A 99 6.05 5.41 -14.12
CA TRP A 99 5.57 6.74 -14.50
C TRP A 99 6.05 7.10 -15.91
N TYR A 100 7.34 6.93 -16.20
CA TYR A 100 7.88 7.16 -17.54
C TYR A 100 7.19 6.32 -18.61
N LEU A 101 6.97 5.02 -18.36
CA LEU A 101 6.26 4.15 -19.31
C LEU A 101 4.78 4.53 -19.43
N SER A 102 4.17 5.02 -18.35
CA SER A 102 2.80 5.51 -18.34
C SER A 102 2.64 6.73 -19.24
N GLU A 103 3.54 7.71 -19.15
CA GLU A 103 3.55 8.87 -20.04
C GLU A 103 3.74 8.46 -21.50
N GLN A 104 4.65 7.51 -21.76
CA GLN A 104 4.84 6.98 -23.10
C GLN A 104 3.60 6.30 -23.67
N ASP A 105 2.85 5.55 -22.86
CA ASP A 105 1.59 4.93 -23.27
C ASP A 105 0.51 6.01 -23.49
N LEU A 106 0.37 6.98 -22.57
CA LEU A 106 -0.62 8.06 -22.63
C LEU A 106 -0.46 8.91 -23.89
N LEU A 107 0.78 9.24 -24.24
CA LEU A 107 1.13 10.07 -25.40
C LEU A 107 1.32 9.25 -26.69
N SER A 108 1.14 7.92 -26.64
CA SER A 108 1.39 7.08 -27.81
C SER A 108 0.33 7.29 -28.89
N PRO A 109 0.73 7.69 -30.12
CA PRO A 109 -0.22 7.77 -31.23
C PRO A 109 -0.73 6.39 -31.66
N SER A 110 -0.04 5.31 -31.27
CA SER A 110 -0.44 3.92 -31.60
C SER A 110 -1.60 3.40 -30.74
N SER A 111 -1.94 4.10 -29.66
CA SER A 111 -2.93 3.63 -28.68
C SER A 111 -3.80 4.81 -28.25
N PRO A 112 -4.70 5.29 -29.13
CA PRO A 112 -5.58 6.39 -28.80
C PRO A 112 -6.64 5.98 -27.77
N TYR A 113 -7.22 6.97 -27.09
CA TYR A 113 -8.40 6.76 -26.25
C TYR A 113 -9.60 6.31 -27.09
N VAL A 114 -10.31 5.30 -26.59
CA VAL A 114 -11.56 4.80 -27.14
C VAL A 114 -12.67 5.03 -26.12
N LEU A 115 -13.79 5.56 -26.59
CA LEU A 115 -14.98 5.71 -25.77
C LEU A 115 -15.69 4.35 -25.68
N LYS A 116 -15.77 3.78 -24.47
CA LYS A 116 -16.29 2.43 -24.23
C LYS A 116 -17.24 2.44 -23.04
N ASN A 117 -18.36 1.72 -23.14
CA ASN A 117 -19.20 1.45 -21.98
C ASN A 117 -18.52 0.35 -21.14
N THR A 118 -18.13 0.68 -19.91
CA THR A 118 -17.43 -0.22 -18.99
C THR A 118 -18.36 -1.00 -18.06
N GLY A 119 -19.68 -0.79 -18.18
CA GLY A 119 -20.66 -1.25 -17.19
C GLY A 119 -20.86 -0.25 -16.04
N GLN A 120 -19.93 0.68 -15.85
CA GLN A 120 -20.04 1.81 -14.91
C GLN A 120 -20.40 3.14 -15.62
N GLY A 121 -20.86 3.05 -16.86
CA GLY A 121 -21.09 4.20 -17.75
C GLY A 121 -20.09 4.27 -18.89
N LEU A 122 -20.16 5.36 -19.64
CA LEU A 122 -19.35 5.59 -20.83
C LEU A 122 -18.03 6.27 -20.45
N GLN A 123 -16.92 5.55 -20.56
CA GLN A 123 -15.60 6.01 -20.12
C GLN A 123 -14.61 6.07 -21.29
N ARG A 124 -13.61 6.96 -21.17
CA ARG A 124 -12.48 7.00 -22.10
C ARG A 124 -11.42 6.03 -21.60
N VAL A 125 -11.17 4.99 -22.40
CA VAL A 125 -10.24 3.92 -22.06
C VAL A 125 -9.09 3.90 -23.05
N GLN A 126 -7.87 3.68 -22.57
CA GLN A 126 -6.67 3.62 -23.38
C GLN A 126 -5.83 2.41 -22.97
N ALA A 127 -5.44 1.60 -23.96
CA ALA A 127 -4.49 0.51 -23.73
C ALA A 127 -3.13 1.07 -23.29
N SER A 128 -2.47 0.39 -22.36
CA SER A 128 -1.16 0.82 -21.84
C SER A 128 -0.16 -0.33 -21.88
N PRO A 129 0.26 -0.78 -23.09
CA PRO A 129 1.02 -2.02 -23.26
C PRO A 129 2.41 -1.98 -22.60
N ARG A 130 3.07 -0.83 -22.53
CA ARG A 130 4.42 -0.72 -21.93
C ARG A 130 4.33 -0.84 -20.42
N THR A 131 3.41 -0.09 -19.82
CA THR A 131 3.14 -0.10 -18.38
C THR A 131 2.62 -1.47 -17.95
N TYR A 132 1.73 -2.08 -18.74
CA TYR A 132 1.19 -3.41 -18.47
C TYR A 132 2.26 -4.48 -18.43
N LYS A 133 3.20 -4.46 -19.39
CA LYS A 133 4.34 -5.38 -19.45
C LYS A 133 5.28 -5.17 -18.26
N ALA A 134 5.56 -3.93 -17.87
CA ALA A 134 6.40 -3.63 -16.72
C ALA A 134 5.76 -4.13 -15.40
N MET A 135 4.47 -3.89 -15.21
CA MET A 135 3.73 -4.40 -14.04
C MET A 135 3.71 -5.93 -13.99
N HIS A 136 3.55 -6.61 -15.13
CA HIS A 136 3.67 -8.07 -15.20
C HIS A 136 5.05 -8.56 -14.77
N GLN A 137 6.11 -7.88 -15.19
CA GLN A 137 7.47 -8.23 -14.78
C GLN A 137 7.65 -8.08 -13.27
N ILE A 138 7.22 -6.94 -12.70
CA ILE A 138 7.28 -6.69 -11.25
C ILE A 138 6.53 -7.77 -10.47
N LEU A 139 5.31 -8.13 -10.92
CA LEU A 139 4.52 -9.18 -10.29
C LEU A 139 5.23 -10.54 -10.36
N GLN A 140 5.80 -10.90 -11.51
CA GLN A 140 6.54 -12.15 -11.67
C GLN A 140 7.77 -12.21 -10.77
N ASP A 141 8.48 -11.09 -10.61
CA ASP A 141 9.66 -11.03 -9.74
C ASP A 141 9.23 -11.16 -8.27
N ALA A 142 8.17 -10.48 -7.84
CA ALA A 142 7.60 -10.64 -6.50
C ALA A 142 7.09 -12.07 -6.22
N GLN A 143 6.51 -12.74 -7.23
CA GLN A 143 6.07 -14.14 -7.12
C GLN A 143 7.24 -15.11 -6.96
N ARG A 144 8.43 -14.79 -7.48
CA ARG A 144 9.63 -15.62 -7.31
C ARG A 144 10.24 -15.50 -5.91
N GLU A 145 9.94 -14.44 -5.17
CA GLU A 145 10.41 -14.23 -3.79
C GLU A 145 9.61 -15.05 -2.76
N VAL A 146 8.53 -15.73 -3.17
CA VAL A 146 7.64 -16.46 -2.26
C VAL A 146 7.38 -17.88 -2.77
N ASP A 147 7.18 -18.83 -1.85
CA ASP A 147 6.98 -20.24 -2.21
C ASP A 147 5.62 -20.48 -2.92
N GLN A 148 4.61 -19.72 -2.53
CA GLN A 148 3.25 -19.82 -3.09
C GLN A 148 2.62 -18.44 -3.19
N TRP A 149 2.00 -18.13 -4.33
CA TRP A 149 1.18 -16.93 -4.48
C TRP A 149 -0.27 -17.16 -4.05
N ILE A 150 -0.82 -16.26 -3.22
CA ILE A 150 -2.18 -16.33 -2.70
C ILE A 150 -2.98 -15.15 -3.25
N GLY A 151 -4.12 -15.42 -3.88
CA GLY A 151 -4.93 -14.42 -4.59
C GLY A 151 -4.73 -14.49 -6.10
N SER A 152 -5.50 -13.73 -6.87
CA SER A 152 -5.31 -13.69 -8.32
C SER A 152 -4.14 -12.79 -8.71
N SER A 153 -3.64 -13.03 -9.92
CA SER A 153 -2.53 -12.31 -10.55
C SER A 153 -3.03 -11.33 -11.62
N MET A 154 -4.35 -11.12 -11.69
CA MET A 154 -4.95 -10.26 -12.70
C MET A 154 -4.54 -8.81 -12.46
N ILE A 155 -4.02 -8.19 -13.52
CA ILE A 155 -3.65 -6.77 -13.57
C ILE A 155 -4.67 -6.07 -14.48
N HIS A 156 -5.39 -5.10 -13.95
CA HIS A 156 -6.31 -4.30 -14.75
C HIS A 156 -5.59 -3.12 -15.39
N MET A 157 -5.73 -2.95 -16.71
CA MET A 157 -5.11 -1.84 -17.42
C MET A 157 -5.74 -1.61 -18.79
N GLY A 158 -6.21 -0.38 -19.04
CA GLY A 158 -6.94 -0.05 -20.26
C GLY A 158 -8.22 -0.88 -20.41
N ASP A 159 -8.90 -1.13 -19.29
CA ASP A 159 -10.10 -1.95 -19.22
C ASP A 159 -11.24 -1.25 -18.46
N HIS A 160 -12.18 -2.04 -17.93
CA HIS A 160 -13.34 -1.52 -17.21
C HIS A 160 -13.03 -1.05 -15.78
N ASN A 161 -11.92 -1.53 -15.19
CA ASN A 161 -11.51 -1.25 -13.82
C ASN A 161 -10.37 -0.22 -13.74
N VAL A 162 -9.53 -0.15 -14.78
CA VAL A 162 -8.42 0.82 -14.89
C VAL A 162 -8.44 1.42 -16.29
N PRO A 163 -8.93 2.65 -16.47
CA PRO A 163 -9.17 3.22 -17.80
C PRO A 163 -7.87 3.56 -18.56
N ASN A 164 -6.79 3.86 -17.86
CA ASN A 164 -5.48 4.18 -18.43
C ASN A 164 -4.35 3.97 -17.40
N SER A 165 -3.10 4.09 -17.85
CA SER A 165 -1.91 3.97 -16.99
C SER A 165 -1.82 5.04 -15.90
N LEU A 166 -2.39 6.24 -16.06
CA LEU A 166 -2.36 7.27 -15.02
C LEU A 166 -3.13 6.83 -13.77
N SER A 167 -4.28 6.18 -13.94
CA SER A 167 -5.05 5.62 -12.82
C SER A 167 -4.27 4.56 -12.04
N LEU A 168 -3.37 3.82 -12.69
CA LEU A 168 -2.50 2.87 -12.00
C LEU A 168 -1.48 3.61 -11.12
N ILE A 169 -0.81 4.62 -11.66
CA ILE A 169 0.18 5.42 -10.92
C ILE A 169 -0.46 6.06 -9.68
N ASP A 170 -1.66 6.65 -9.86
CA ASP A 170 -2.38 7.25 -8.74
C ASP A 170 -2.70 6.22 -7.65
N LYS A 171 -3.25 5.06 -8.01
CA LYS A 171 -3.55 3.96 -7.07
C LYS A 171 -2.34 3.61 -6.20
N TYR A 172 -1.20 3.28 -6.80
CA TYR A 172 -0.06 2.79 -6.02
C TYR A 172 0.69 3.89 -5.26
N ASN A 173 0.55 5.17 -5.64
CA ASN A 173 0.99 6.29 -4.79
C ASN A 173 0.14 6.44 -3.51
N GLN A 174 -1.07 5.90 -3.46
CA GLN A 174 -1.89 5.92 -2.24
C GLN A 174 -1.40 4.94 -1.17
N VAL A 175 -0.58 3.94 -1.52
CA VAL A 175 -0.05 2.95 -0.55
C VAL A 175 0.63 3.66 0.63
N ALA A 176 1.52 4.61 0.33
CA ALA A 176 2.24 5.36 1.35
C ALA A 176 1.30 6.19 2.23
N ARG A 177 0.24 6.77 1.64
CA ARG A 177 -0.78 7.54 2.36
C ARG A 177 -1.56 6.68 3.34
N ILE A 178 -1.83 5.43 3.00
CA ILE A 178 -2.52 4.46 3.87
C ILE A 178 -1.59 3.99 5.00
N LEU A 179 -0.35 3.59 4.68
CA LEU A 179 0.54 2.94 5.65
C LEU A 179 1.23 3.93 6.60
N SER A 180 1.55 5.14 6.14
CA SER A 180 2.31 6.12 6.95
C SER A 180 1.60 6.51 8.24
N PRO A 181 0.28 6.79 8.27
CA PRO A 181 -0.44 7.08 9.51
C PRO A 181 -0.43 5.93 10.51
N VAL A 182 -0.51 4.69 10.04
CA VAL A 182 -0.46 3.49 10.89
C VAL A 182 0.92 3.39 11.54
N VAL A 183 1.98 3.43 10.74
CA VAL A 183 3.36 3.39 11.21
C VAL A 183 3.65 4.53 12.18
N ARG A 184 3.31 5.77 11.82
CA ARG A 184 3.53 6.95 12.65
C ARG A 184 2.83 6.83 14.00
N THR A 185 1.60 6.34 14.01
CA THR A 185 0.84 6.13 15.25
C THR A 185 1.56 5.11 16.13
N LEU A 186 1.93 3.95 15.58
CA LEU A 186 2.63 2.90 16.33
C LEU A 186 3.95 3.39 16.92
N GLU A 187 4.75 4.14 16.16
CA GLU A 187 6.04 4.69 16.61
C GLU A 187 5.87 5.81 17.65
N ARG A 188 4.81 6.63 17.55
CA ARG A 188 4.59 7.78 18.43
C ARG A 188 3.97 7.41 19.78
N LEU A 189 3.25 6.28 19.87
CA LEU A 189 2.50 5.88 21.07
C LEU A 189 3.36 5.88 22.36
N GLN A 190 4.56 5.33 22.31
CA GLN A 190 5.44 5.26 23.48
C GLN A 190 5.85 6.66 23.96
N GLY A 191 6.22 7.55 23.03
CA GLY A 191 6.54 8.94 23.34
C GLY A 191 5.35 9.68 23.95
N LEU A 192 4.17 9.54 23.34
CA LEU A 192 2.93 10.17 23.79
C LEU A 192 2.57 9.79 25.24
N VAL A 193 2.66 8.50 25.59
CA VAL A 193 2.38 8.01 26.94
C VAL A 193 3.44 8.48 27.96
N SER A 194 4.69 8.67 27.53
CA SER A 194 5.76 9.17 28.40
C SER A 194 5.67 10.68 28.66
N GLU A 195 5.14 11.44 27.71
CA GLU A 195 4.99 12.90 27.77
C GLU A 195 3.78 13.32 28.62
N ASP A 196 2.67 12.57 28.53
CA ASP A 196 1.43 12.89 29.24
C ASP A 196 0.94 11.72 30.12
N LYS A 197 0.97 11.95 31.43
CA LYS A 197 0.54 10.97 32.45
C LYS A 197 -0.95 10.60 32.34
N ALA A 198 -1.82 11.54 31.98
CA ALA A 198 -3.24 11.28 31.83
C ALA A 198 -3.50 10.37 30.63
N ILE A 199 -2.81 10.61 29.51
CA ILE A 199 -2.84 9.72 28.35
C ILE A 199 -2.28 8.34 28.72
N GLY A 200 -1.17 8.28 29.46
CA GLY A 200 -0.60 7.02 29.94
C GLY A 200 -1.56 6.20 30.80
N LEU A 201 -2.29 6.84 31.73
CA LEU A 201 -3.33 6.19 32.53
C LEU A 201 -4.49 5.70 31.66
N MET A 202 -4.97 6.53 30.72
CA MET A 202 -6.01 6.12 29.77
C MET A 202 -5.58 4.91 28.95
N VAL A 203 -4.36 4.91 28.39
CA VAL A 203 -3.82 3.78 27.61
C VAL A 203 -3.75 2.51 28.46
N LYS A 204 -3.26 2.62 29.69
CA LYS A 204 -3.17 1.49 30.61
C LYS A 204 -4.55 0.92 30.98
N HIS A 205 -5.50 1.76 31.36
CA HIS A 205 -6.80 1.32 31.87
C HIS A 205 -7.79 0.91 30.78
N LYS A 206 -7.83 1.65 29.65
CA LYS A 206 -8.80 1.39 28.57
C LYS A 206 -8.28 0.38 27.54
N TYR A 207 -6.99 0.41 27.23
CA TYR A 207 -6.43 -0.40 26.13
C TYR A 207 -5.52 -1.53 26.62
N GLY A 208 -5.13 -1.52 27.90
CA GLY A 208 -4.30 -2.55 28.51
C GLY A 208 -2.80 -2.34 28.33
N GLY A 209 -2.36 -1.12 28.01
CA GLY A 209 -0.96 -0.75 27.81
C GLY A 209 -0.59 -0.52 26.34
N VAL A 210 0.63 -0.01 26.12
CA VAL A 210 1.12 0.35 24.79
C VAL A 210 1.30 -0.89 23.91
N ASP A 211 1.94 -1.93 24.42
CA ASP A 211 2.21 -3.16 23.66
C ASP A 211 0.92 -3.82 23.16
N LYS A 212 -0.08 -3.94 24.05
CA LYS A 212 -1.39 -4.49 23.69
C LYS A 212 -2.10 -3.61 22.66
N LEU A 213 -2.08 -2.28 22.84
CA LEU A 213 -2.69 -1.36 21.88
C LEU A 213 -2.03 -1.42 20.50
N GLN A 214 -0.69 -1.50 20.43
CA GLN A 214 0.04 -1.68 19.18
C GLN A 214 -0.36 -2.99 18.51
N MET A 215 -0.44 -4.08 19.28
CA MET A 215 -0.88 -5.38 18.77
C MET A 215 -2.33 -5.37 18.29
N ASP A 216 -3.24 -4.70 19.00
CA ASP A 216 -4.65 -4.56 18.61
C ASP A 216 -4.79 -3.79 17.28
N ILE A 217 -4.01 -2.71 17.08
CA ILE A 217 -3.99 -1.95 15.83
C ILE A 217 -3.46 -2.83 14.68
N LEU A 218 -2.33 -3.51 14.88
CA LEU A 218 -1.73 -4.36 13.86
C LEU A 218 -2.62 -5.54 13.48
N HIS A 219 -3.26 -6.17 14.48
CA HIS A 219 -4.18 -7.29 14.27
C HIS A 219 -5.41 -6.88 13.46
N ASP A 220 -6.04 -5.75 13.80
CA ASP A 220 -7.17 -5.21 13.04
C ASP A 220 -6.74 -4.85 11.61
N PHE A 221 -5.59 -4.18 11.45
CA PHE A 221 -5.09 -3.80 10.13
C PHE A 221 -4.81 -5.02 9.24
N PHE A 222 -4.03 -6.00 9.70
CA PHE A 222 -3.67 -7.17 8.87
C PHE A 222 -4.85 -8.11 8.59
N ARG A 223 -5.93 -8.03 9.36
CA ARG A 223 -7.20 -8.70 9.04
C ARG A 223 -8.00 -7.88 8.04
N SER A 224 -8.46 -6.71 8.45
CA SER A 224 -9.49 -5.96 7.72
C SER A 224 -8.94 -5.16 6.53
N ALA A 225 -7.68 -4.76 6.52
CA ALA A 225 -7.09 -4.08 5.35
C ALA A 225 -6.78 -5.04 4.19
N PHE A 226 -6.94 -6.36 4.40
CA PHE A 226 -6.61 -7.41 3.42
C PHE A 226 -7.72 -8.48 3.34
N ASP A 227 -8.97 -8.11 3.58
CA ASP A 227 -10.11 -9.05 3.66
C ASP A 227 -11.00 -9.09 2.41
N GLY A 228 -10.63 -8.39 1.34
CA GLY A 228 -11.41 -8.27 0.10
C GLY A 228 -12.58 -7.28 0.18
N SER A 229 -12.77 -6.57 1.30
CA SER A 229 -13.77 -5.51 1.43
C SER A 229 -13.51 -4.33 0.49
N GLY A 230 -14.54 -3.50 0.26
CA GLY A 230 -14.49 -2.34 -0.63
C GLY A 230 -14.71 -2.61 -2.12
N ALA A 231 -14.74 -3.88 -2.55
CA ALA A 231 -15.05 -4.23 -3.93
C ALA A 231 -16.57 -4.38 -4.18
N ASP A 232 -17.02 -4.04 -5.39
CA ASP A 232 -18.43 -4.05 -5.78
C ASP A 232 -19.03 -5.46 -5.87
N ASN A 233 -18.21 -6.47 -6.17
CA ASN A 233 -18.65 -7.86 -6.30
C ASN A 233 -17.55 -8.85 -5.89
N PHE A 234 -17.92 -10.14 -5.79
CA PHE A 234 -17.01 -11.21 -5.36
C PHE A 234 -15.81 -11.43 -6.29
N TYR A 235 -15.96 -11.19 -7.60
CA TYR A 235 -14.86 -11.33 -8.56
C TYR A 235 -13.79 -10.25 -8.40
N ASP A 236 -14.20 -9.07 -7.93
CA ASP A 236 -13.33 -7.92 -7.67
C ASP A 236 -12.83 -7.87 -6.21
N ALA A 237 -13.48 -8.62 -5.30
CA ALA A 237 -13.15 -8.71 -3.88
C ALA A 237 -11.82 -9.45 -3.64
N GLY A 238 -10.71 -8.71 -3.75
CA GLY A 238 -9.37 -9.22 -3.45
C GLY A 238 -8.82 -10.25 -4.44
N SER A 239 -9.49 -10.46 -5.59
CA SER A 239 -8.98 -11.37 -6.61
C SER A 239 -7.84 -10.73 -7.38
N CYS A 240 -8.01 -9.56 -8.00
CA CYS A 240 -6.93 -8.90 -8.74
C CYS A 240 -5.88 -8.27 -7.82
N ILE A 241 -4.70 -7.93 -8.37
CA ILE A 241 -3.64 -7.27 -7.59
C ILE A 241 -4.11 -5.91 -7.05
N ASP A 242 -5.01 -5.25 -7.77
CA ASP A 242 -5.58 -3.95 -7.38
C ASP A 242 -6.58 -4.09 -6.23
N GLY A 243 -7.29 -5.23 -6.17
CA GLY A 243 -8.25 -5.52 -5.09
C GLY A 243 -7.60 -5.61 -3.70
N ARG A 244 -6.30 -5.87 -3.64
CA ARG A 244 -5.52 -5.82 -2.39
C ARG A 244 -5.49 -4.41 -1.80
N LEU A 245 -5.39 -3.39 -2.65
CA LEU A 245 -5.35 -2.01 -2.23
C LEU A 245 -6.75 -1.49 -1.87
N THR A 246 -7.79 -1.97 -2.56
CA THR A 246 -9.19 -1.61 -2.29
C THR A 246 -9.61 -1.90 -0.85
N SER A 247 -9.22 -3.06 -0.30
CA SER A 247 -9.53 -3.39 1.10
C SER A 247 -8.80 -2.49 2.10
N ALA A 248 -7.56 -2.11 1.79
CA ALA A 248 -6.81 -1.18 2.62
C ALA A 248 -7.44 0.23 2.59
N TRP A 249 -7.93 0.67 1.43
CA TRP A 249 -8.72 1.90 1.32
C TRP A 249 -10.03 1.83 2.11
N ASN A 250 -10.73 0.71 2.03
CA ASN A 250 -11.95 0.47 2.81
C ASN A 250 -11.66 0.46 4.33
N TRP A 251 -10.51 -0.07 4.76
CA TRP A 251 -10.09 0.04 6.16
C TRP A 251 -9.94 1.51 6.59
N CYS A 252 -9.33 2.35 5.75
CA CYS A 252 -9.18 3.78 6.01
C CYS A 252 -10.52 4.49 6.21
N SER A 253 -11.54 4.17 5.40
CA SER A 253 -12.86 4.80 5.53
C SER A 253 -13.57 4.40 6.83
N HIS A 254 -13.26 3.23 7.39
CA HIS A 254 -13.83 2.74 8.65
C HIS A 254 -12.94 3.04 9.87
N LEU A 255 -11.75 3.63 9.69
CA LEU A 255 -10.85 3.98 10.78
C LEU A 255 -11.54 4.83 11.87
N PRO A 256 -12.38 5.85 11.56
CA PRO A 256 -13.07 6.64 12.58
C PRO A 256 -13.95 5.83 13.54
N ASP A 257 -14.46 4.67 13.09
CA ASP A 257 -15.32 3.79 13.90
C ASP A 257 -14.51 2.84 14.80
N LYS A 258 -13.19 2.74 14.59
CA LYS A 258 -12.33 1.82 15.34
C LYS A 258 -12.07 2.35 16.76
N PRO A 259 -12.01 1.46 17.78
CA PRO A 259 -11.88 1.87 19.18
C PRO A 259 -10.56 2.62 19.48
N PHE A 260 -9.53 2.39 18.68
CA PHE A 260 -8.21 3.03 18.79
C PHE A 260 -8.09 4.33 17.98
N PHE A 261 -9.12 4.76 17.24
CA PHE A 261 -9.08 6.00 16.45
C PHE A 261 -8.65 7.26 17.24
N PRO A 262 -9.09 7.46 18.50
CA PRO A 262 -8.64 8.63 19.27
C PRO A 262 -7.10 8.70 19.40
N LEU A 263 -6.41 7.56 19.37
CA LEU A 263 -4.95 7.51 19.48
C LEU A 263 -4.28 7.94 18.18
N PHE A 264 -4.89 7.66 17.02
CA PHE A 264 -4.43 8.21 15.74
C PHE A 264 -4.50 9.74 15.79
N LYS A 265 -5.62 10.33 16.24
CA LYS A 265 -5.76 11.79 16.40
C LYS A 265 -4.71 12.37 17.35
N LEU A 266 -4.48 11.75 18.50
CA LEU A 266 -3.46 12.18 19.47
C LEU A 266 -2.03 12.04 18.93
N CYS A 267 -1.78 11.12 18.00
CA CYS A 267 -0.50 10.98 17.30
C CYS A 267 -0.39 11.88 16.05
N GLY A 268 -1.28 12.88 15.91
CA GLY A 268 -1.23 13.87 14.82
C GLY A 268 -1.80 13.38 13.50
N PHE A 269 -2.75 12.44 13.51
CA PHE A 269 -3.51 12.09 12.32
C PHE A 269 -4.60 13.13 12.03
N ASN A 270 -4.52 13.81 10.88
CA ASN A 270 -5.54 14.77 10.43
C ASN A 270 -6.45 14.21 9.34
N GLY A 271 -5.93 13.31 8.52
CA GLY A 271 -6.65 12.61 7.45
C GLY A 271 -5.65 11.81 6.61
N PHE A 272 -6.16 10.97 5.70
CA PHE A 272 -5.32 10.23 4.75
C PHE A 272 -4.88 11.10 3.56
N ASP A 273 -5.63 12.18 3.27
CA ASP A 273 -5.33 13.14 2.20
C ASP A 273 -4.62 14.41 2.70
N GLY A 274 -4.31 14.50 4.00
CA GLY A 274 -3.75 15.70 4.64
C GLY A 274 -4.82 16.75 4.96
N ASP A 275 -4.37 17.92 5.43
CA ASP A 275 -5.22 19.12 5.54
C ASP A 275 -5.19 19.88 4.20
N PHE A 276 -6.36 20.28 3.70
CA PHE A 276 -6.51 21.20 2.56
C PHE A 276 -6.58 22.66 3.05
N ASP A 277 -5.84 22.98 4.11
CA ASP A 277 -5.81 24.32 4.73
C ASP A 277 -4.78 25.25 4.05
#